data_AF-A0A553I1P8-F1
#
_entry.id   AF-A0A553I1P8-F1
#
_cell.length_a   1.000
_cell.length_b   1.000
_cell.length_c   1.000
_cell.angle_alpha   90.00
_cell.angle_beta   90.00
_cell.angle_gamma   90.00
#
_symmetry.space_group_name_H-M   'P 1'
#
loop_
_entity.id
_entity.type
_entity.pdbx_description
1 polymer ?
#
loop_
_entity_poly.entity_id
_entity_poly.type
_entity_poly.pdbx_seq_one_letter_code
_entity_poly.pdbx_strand_id
1 'polypeptide(L)'
;MKSVAVGVLALAAGVAALSGTATTTRYYDGQEGACGCGNSGGPFGWSLGGSGFYTAAGSQALYDPSGSSWCGSGCGQCYQLTSTGNAPCSTCGTGGDAGQSIIVMVTNLCPNNGNAQWCPQPGGRNLYGYEYHFDLMAQNEIFGDNVVVNFQSVPCPGAAVQKIV
;
A
#
# COMPACT_ATOMS: atom_id res chain seq x y z
N MET A 1 -11.40 -31.09 48.14
CA MET A 1 -11.76 -29.89 47.36
C MET A 1 -11.32 -30.15 45.93
N LYS A 2 -12.25 -30.33 44.99
CA LYS A 2 -11.95 -30.62 43.58
C LYS A 2 -11.83 -29.29 42.84
N SER A 3 -10.63 -28.97 42.37
CA SER A 3 -10.35 -27.75 41.61
C SER A 3 -11.10 -27.77 40.28
N VAL A 4 -11.91 -26.74 40.04
CA VAL A 4 -12.58 -26.49 38.75
C VAL A 4 -11.60 -25.69 37.89
N ALA A 5 -11.18 -26.27 36.77
CA ALA A 5 -10.40 -25.56 35.76
C ALA A 5 -11.36 -24.67 34.93
N VAL A 6 -11.22 -23.35 35.07
CA VAL A 6 -11.91 -22.37 34.23
C VAL A 6 -11.12 -22.25 32.92
N GLY A 7 -11.64 -22.83 31.85
CA GLY A 7 -11.09 -22.66 30.50
C GLY A 7 -11.41 -21.26 29.97
N VAL A 8 -10.39 -20.42 29.80
CA VAL A 8 -10.53 -19.14 29.10
C VAL A 8 -10.58 -19.42 27.60
N LEU A 9 -11.76 -19.27 27.00
CA LEU A 9 -11.93 -19.28 25.55
C LEU A 9 -11.41 -17.95 25.00
N ALA A 10 -10.24 -17.95 24.35
CA ALA A 10 -9.74 -16.79 23.64
C ALA A 10 -10.51 -16.63 22.32
N LEU A 11 -11.38 -15.63 22.24
CA LEU A 11 -11.98 -15.16 20.99
C LEU A 11 -10.90 -14.42 20.20
N ALA A 12 -10.37 -15.05 19.15
CA ALA A 12 -9.55 -14.34 18.17
C ALA A 12 -10.44 -13.35 17.42
N ALA A 13 -10.33 -12.06 17.75
CA ALA A 13 -10.93 -10.99 16.97
C ALA A 13 -10.24 -10.98 15.60
N GLY A 14 -10.90 -11.54 14.59
CA GLY A 14 -10.45 -11.42 13.20
C GLY A 14 -10.49 -9.95 12.82
N VAL A 15 -9.32 -9.33 12.68
CA VAL A 15 -9.19 -8.00 12.09
C VAL A 15 -9.74 -8.11 10.67
N ALA A 16 -10.84 -7.41 10.36
CA ALA A 16 -11.40 -7.44 9.02
C ALA A 16 -10.33 -6.96 8.02
N ALA A 17 -10.10 -7.73 6.96
CA ALA A 17 -9.16 -7.37 5.92
C ALA A 17 -9.59 -6.04 5.26
N LEU A 18 -8.71 -5.04 5.26
CA LEU A 18 -8.98 -3.74 4.67
C LEU A 18 -9.20 -3.89 3.16
N SER A 19 -10.28 -3.31 2.63
CA SER A 19 -10.57 -3.26 1.19
C SER A 19 -11.31 -1.98 0.83
N GLY A 20 -11.31 -1.62 -0.45
CA GLY A 20 -11.99 -0.42 -0.93
C GLY A 20 -11.56 -0.04 -2.34
N THR A 21 -11.73 1.24 -2.67
CA THR A 21 -11.20 1.84 -3.90
C THR A 21 -10.06 2.81 -3.56
N ALA A 22 -9.07 2.89 -4.44
CA ALA A 22 -7.93 3.77 -4.27
C ALA A 22 -7.50 4.37 -5.61
N THR A 23 -6.81 5.49 -5.53
CA THR A 23 -6.05 6.02 -6.67
C THR A 23 -4.62 5.48 -6.64
N THR A 24 -3.96 5.50 -7.78
CA THR A 24 -2.53 5.22 -7.88
C THR A 24 -1.82 6.35 -8.61
N THR A 25 -0.55 6.55 -8.28
CA THR A 25 0.42 7.25 -9.13
C THR A 25 1.68 6.39 -9.26
N ARG A 26 2.67 6.90 -9.99
CA ARG A 26 4.01 6.34 -10.05
C ARG A 26 4.99 7.35 -9.48
N TYR A 27 5.94 6.87 -8.67
CA TYR A 27 7.08 7.65 -8.23
C TYR A 27 8.39 6.87 -8.32
N TYR A 28 9.49 7.63 -8.32
CA TYR A 28 10.84 7.11 -8.11
C TYR A 28 11.71 8.23 -7.53
N ASP A 29 12.14 8.08 -6.28
CA ASP A 29 12.98 9.05 -5.57
C ASP A 29 14.41 8.54 -5.29
N GLY A 30 14.65 7.25 -5.52
CA GLY A 30 15.94 6.59 -5.23
C GLY A 30 16.25 6.46 -3.74
N GLN A 31 15.26 6.59 -2.84
CA GLN A 31 15.45 6.54 -1.40
C GLN A 31 15.15 5.16 -0.80
N GLU A 32 15.64 4.92 0.42
CA GLU A 32 15.39 3.71 1.21
C GLU A 32 13.90 3.50 1.56
N GLY A 33 13.16 4.59 1.69
CA GLY A 33 11.75 4.58 2.07
C GLY A 33 11.53 4.45 3.58
N ALA A 34 10.33 4.86 4.02
CA ALA A 34 9.96 5.00 5.42
C ALA A 34 9.85 3.68 6.22
N CYS A 35 9.90 2.53 5.54
CA CYS A 35 9.93 1.20 6.17
C CYS A 35 11.35 0.61 6.27
N GLY A 36 12.40 1.37 5.98
CA GLY A 36 13.78 0.87 6.08
C GLY A 36 14.16 -0.18 5.03
N CYS A 37 13.57 -0.12 3.84
CA CYS A 37 13.74 -1.14 2.79
C CYS A 37 14.89 -0.80 1.83
N GLY A 38 16.05 -0.45 2.38
CA GLY A 38 17.21 0.04 1.63
C GLY A 38 18.43 0.30 2.52
N ASN A 39 19.33 1.14 2.03
CA ASN A 39 20.49 1.63 2.78
C ASN A 39 20.89 3.04 2.29
N SER A 40 22.04 3.56 2.76
CA SER A 40 22.55 4.87 2.36
C SER A 40 22.81 5.05 0.86
N GLY A 41 22.86 3.95 0.09
CA GLY A 41 22.96 3.95 -1.36
C GLY A 41 21.61 3.89 -2.11
N GLY A 42 20.48 3.82 -1.40
CA GLY A 42 19.13 3.80 -1.97
C GLY A 42 18.31 2.55 -1.62
N PRO A 43 17.20 2.29 -2.33
CA PRO A 43 16.34 1.15 -2.07
C PRO A 43 17.04 -0.16 -2.43
N PHE A 44 16.65 -1.25 -1.78
CA PHE A 44 17.08 -2.57 -2.24
C PHE A 44 16.53 -2.87 -3.63
N GLY A 45 17.28 -3.63 -4.45
CA GLY A 45 16.94 -3.86 -5.86
C GLY A 45 15.57 -4.52 -6.11
N TRP A 46 15.03 -5.24 -5.12
CA TRP A 46 13.71 -5.86 -5.21
C TRP A 46 12.56 -4.85 -5.09
N SER A 47 12.81 -3.66 -4.53
CA SER A 47 11.77 -2.64 -4.29
C SER A 47 11.20 -2.07 -5.58
N LEU A 48 11.96 -2.13 -6.69
CA LEU A 48 11.52 -1.71 -8.02
C LEU A 48 10.66 -2.75 -8.76
N GLY A 49 10.31 -3.85 -8.09
CA GLY A 49 9.53 -4.95 -8.66
C GLY A 49 10.39 -6.08 -9.24
N GLY A 50 9.82 -6.84 -10.17
CA GLY A 50 10.50 -7.97 -10.82
C GLY A 50 10.62 -9.25 -9.96
N SER A 51 10.20 -9.20 -8.70
CA SER A 51 10.24 -10.34 -7.76
C SER A 51 8.88 -11.04 -7.56
N GLY A 52 7.94 -10.83 -8.50
CA GLY A 52 6.57 -11.36 -8.40
C GLY A 52 5.61 -10.50 -7.55
N PHE A 53 6.06 -9.33 -7.09
CA PHE A 53 5.27 -8.29 -6.43
C PHE A 53 5.90 -6.92 -6.72
N TYR A 54 5.17 -5.85 -6.43
CA TYR A 54 5.62 -4.46 -6.53
C TYR A 54 5.62 -3.80 -5.15
N THR A 55 6.19 -2.61 -5.04
CA THR A 55 6.14 -1.83 -3.79
C THR A 55 5.45 -0.50 -3.98
N ALA A 56 4.93 0.05 -2.88
CA ALA A 56 4.23 1.33 -2.88
C ALA A 56 4.58 2.17 -1.65
N ALA A 57 4.57 3.49 -1.85
CA ALA A 57 4.36 4.45 -0.80
C ALA A 57 2.85 4.57 -0.54
N GLY A 58 2.39 4.12 0.63
CA GLY A 58 0.97 4.19 0.99
C GLY A 58 0.60 5.58 1.50
N SER A 59 -0.62 6.06 1.24
CA SER A 59 -1.17 7.21 1.97
C SER A 59 -1.15 6.95 3.48
N GLN A 60 -1.21 8.01 4.30
CA GLN A 60 -1.05 7.88 5.74
C GLN A 60 -1.98 6.84 6.37
N ALA A 61 -3.22 6.67 5.89
CA ALA A 61 -4.13 5.63 6.40
C ALA A 61 -3.67 4.18 6.12
N LEU A 62 -2.98 3.95 4.99
CA LEU A 62 -2.40 2.65 4.63
C LEU A 62 -1.06 2.42 5.31
N TYR A 63 -0.26 3.49 5.44
CA TYR A 63 1.08 3.42 6.02
C TYR A 63 1.05 3.34 7.55
N ASP A 64 0.34 4.27 8.19
CA ASP A 64 0.14 4.28 9.64
C ASP A 64 -1.01 5.24 10.03
N PRO A 65 -2.20 4.73 10.39
CA PRO A 65 -3.34 5.59 10.71
C PRO A 65 -3.14 6.46 11.97
N SER A 66 -2.13 6.14 12.80
CA SER A 66 -1.75 6.93 13.98
C SER A 66 -0.83 8.11 13.63
N GLY A 67 -0.39 8.24 12.38
CA GLY A 67 0.40 9.37 11.90
C GLY A 67 1.91 9.21 12.01
N SER A 68 2.44 8.00 12.23
CA SER A 68 3.89 7.78 12.18
C SER A 68 4.44 8.13 10.79
N SER A 69 5.69 8.57 10.72
CA SER A 69 6.44 8.80 9.48
C SER A 69 7.60 7.83 9.26
N TRP A 70 7.83 6.91 10.20
CA TRP A 70 8.90 5.91 10.14
C TRP A 70 8.46 4.61 10.81
N CYS A 71 8.73 3.46 10.17
CA CYS A 71 8.27 2.14 10.60
C CYS A 71 6.77 2.11 10.97
N GLY A 72 5.94 2.63 10.07
CA GLY A 72 4.50 2.63 10.22
C GLY A 72 3.92 1.22 10.38
N SER A 73 2.79 1.09 11.07
CA SER A 73 2.12 -0.20 11.29
C SER A 73 1.68 -0.92 10.00
N GLY A 74 1.56 -0.20 8.89
CA GLY A 74 1.28 -0.73 7.56
C GLY A 74 2.50 -1.20 6.79
N CYS A 75 3.73 -0.97 7.28
CA CYS A 75 4.94 -1.48 6.65
C CYS A 75 4.84 -3.01 6.49
N GLY A 76 4.97 -3.47 5.24
CA GLY A 76 4.92 -4.89 4.89
C GLY A 76 3.56 -5.51 4.77
N GLN A 77 2.50 -4.70 4.90
CA GLN A 77 1.18 -5.14 4.49
C GLN A 77 1.13 -5.21 2.96
N CYS A 78 0.54 -6.29 2.45
CA CYS A 78 0.33 -6.49 1.03
C CYS A 78 -1.13 -6.31 0.66
N TYR A 79 -1.32 -5.77 -0.53
CA TYR A 79 -2.64 -5.52 -1.12
C TYR A 79 -2.66 -6.02 -2.56
N GLN A 80 -3.73 -6.69 -2.93
CA GLN A 80 -4.05 -6.91 -4.34
C GLN A 80 -4.74 -5.66 -4.87
N LEU A 81 -4.18 -5.06 -5.92
CA LEU A 81 -4.78 -3.95 -6.65
C LEU A 81 -5.33 -4.48 -7.97
N THR A 82 -6.62 -4.26 -8.22
CA THR A 82 -7.29 -4.65 -9.46
C THR A 82 -7.79 -3.40 -10.16
N SER A 83 -7.29 -3.17 -11.38
CA SER A 83 -7.64 -2.03 -12.22
C SER A 83 -9.15 -1.99 -12.48
N THR A 84 -9.74 -0.80 -12.33
CA THR A 84 -11.13 -0.53 -12.73
C THR A 84 -11.26 -0.15 -14.21
N GLY A 85 -10.13 0.03 -14.90
CA GLY A 85 -10.09 0.55 -16.27
C GLY A 85 -9.95 2.08 -16.36
N ASN A 86 -10.19 2.81 -15.28
CA ASN A 86 -10.34 4.27 -15.33
C ASN A 86 -9.18 5.00 -14.66
N ALA A 87 -8.97 6.25 -15.08
CA ALA A 87 -8.21 7.26 -14.33
C ALA A 87 -9.14 8.04 -13.36
N PRO A 88 -8.59 8.70 -12.33
CA PRO A 88 -9.34 9.48 -11.34
C PRO A 88 -10.07 10.70 -11.95
N CYS A 89 -9.62 11.19 -13.09
CA CYS A 89 -10.16 12.33 -13.80
C CYS A 89 -9.73 12.29 -15.28
N SER A 90 -10.35 13.13 -16.13
CA SER A 90 -10.13 13.11 -17.58
C SER A 90 -8.75 13.58 -18.05
N THR A 91 -7.95 14.20 -17.19
CA THR A 91 -6.64 14.78 -17.56
C THR A 91 -5.49 14.37 -16.63
N CYS A 92 -5.72 13.43 -15.72
CA CYS A 92 -4.72 13.00 -14.74
C CYS A 92 -4.26 11.55 -14.95
N GLY A 93 -4.49 10.99 -16.13
CA GLY A 93 -4.00 9.69 -16.55
C GLY A 93 -4.91 9.06 -17.60
N THR A 94 -4.51 7.90 -18.13
CA THR A 94 -5.32 7.14 -19.09
C THR A 94 -6.01 5.92 -18.47
N GLY A 95 -5.72 5.58 -17.21
CA GLY A 95 -6.21 4.34 -16.59
C GLY A 95 -5.38 3.15 -17.05
N GLY A 96 -5.98 1.95 -17.03
CA GLY A 96 -5.32 0.70 -17.39
C GLY A 96 -6.31 -0.33 -17.90
N ASP A 97 -5.89 -1.58 -18.05
CA ASP A 97 -6.80 -2.64 -18.50
C ASP A 97 -7.71 -3.09 -17.35
N ALA A 98 -9.03 -3.02 -17.54
CA ALA A 98 -9.98 -3.40 -16.49
C ALA A 98 -9.82 -4.88 -16.10
N GLY A 99 -9.77 -5.16 -14.79
CA GLY A 99 -9.59 -6.50 -14.26
C GLY A 99 -8.13 -6.99 -14.18
N GLN A 100 -7.16 -6.24 -14.74
CA GLN A 100 -5.75 -6.54 -14.53
C GLN A 100 -5.38 -6.31 -13.06
N SER A 101 -4.63 -7.26 -12.46
CA SER A 101 -4.25 -7.21 -11.05
C SER A 101 -2.75 -7.31 -10.84
N ILE A 102 -2.29 -6.62 -9.79
CA ILE A 102 -0.95 -6.74 -9.22
C ILE A 102 -1.03 -6.91 -7.70
N ILE A 103 0.03 -7.40 -7.09
CA ILE A 103 0.19 -7.36 -5.63
C ILE A 103 1.26 -6.32 -5.32
N VAL A 104 0.93 -5.42 -4.39
CA VAL A 104 1.84 -4.38 -3.89
C VAL A 104 2.10 -4.60 -2.40
N MET A 105 3.32 -4.30 -1.96
CA MET A 105 3.69 -4.24 -0.55
C MET A 105 3.97 -2.78 -0.16
N VAL A 106 3.44 -2.33 0.98
CA VAL A 106 3.74 -0.99 1.50
C VAL A 106 5.16 -0.98 2.08
N THR A 107 6.04 -0.16 1.51
CA THR A 107 7.46 -0.02 1.92
C THR A 107 7.90 1.42 2.17
N ASN A 108 6.99 2.38 1.93
CA ASN A 108 7.25 3.80 2.11
C ASN A 108 5.95 4.54 2.47
N LEU A 109 6.08 5.81 2.83
CA LEU A 109 4.98 6.72 3.11
C LEU A 109 4.84 7.70 1.95
N CYS A 110 3.60 7.89 1.46
CA CYS A 110 3.24 9.08 0.70
C CYS A 110 2.60 10.09 1.66
N PRO A 111 3.36 11.11 2.12
CA PRO A 111 2.86 12.05 3.10
C PRO A 111 1.86 13.00 2.45
N ASN A 112 0.80 13.36 3.17
CA ASN A 112 -0.17 14.35 2.69
C ASN A 112 0.47 15.73 2.46
N ASN A 113 1.44 16.14 3.29
CA ASN A 113 2.16 17.38 3.09
C ASN A 113 2.93 17.34 1.75
N GLY A 114 2.62 18.27 0.85
CA GLY A 114 3.18 18.29 -0.52
C GLY A 114 2.46 17.38 -1.53
N ASN A 115 1.71 16.36 -1.08
CA ASN A 115 1.02 15.40 -1.96
C ASN A 115 -0.50 15.34 -1.71
N ALA A 116 -1.10 16.36 -1.10
CA ALA A 116 -2.51 16.35 -0.71
C ALA A 116 -3.50 16.13 -1.86
N GLN A 117 -3.07 16.41 -3.10
CA GLN A 117 -3.81 16.05 -4.32
C GLN A 117 -4.15 14.56 -4.38
N TRP A 118 -3.21 13.72 -3.95
CA TRP A 118 -3.23 12.26 -4.11
C TRP A 118 -3.34 11.53 -2.78
N CYS A 119 -2.54 11.93 -1.79
CA CYS A 119 -2.34 11.21 -0.54
C CYS A 119 -3.10 11.90 0.60
N PRO A 120 -4.30 11.41 0.98
CA PRO A 120 -5.10 12.04 2.02
C PRO A 120 -4.55 11.75 3.42
N GLN A 121 -4.96 12.59 4.37
CA GLN A 121 -4.85 12.28 5.80
C GLN A 121 -5.81 11.13 6.18
N PRO A 122 -5.55 10.39 7.28
CA PRO A 122 -6.47 9.36 7.75
C PRO A 122 -7.89 9.91 7.99
N GLY A 123 -8.90 9.21 7.46
CA GLY A 123 -10.31 9.63 7.52
C GLY A 123 -10.70 10.76 6.56
N GLY A 124 -9.75 11.30 5.80
CA GLY A 124 -9.98 12.30 4.75
C GLY A 124 -10.12 11.67 3.36
N ARG A 125 -10.25 12.54 2.35
CA ARG A 125 -10.25 12.17 0.93
C ARG A 125 -9.29 13.04 0.16
N ASN A 126 -8.71 12.50 -0.89
CA ASN A 126 -7.89 13.27 -1.83
C ASN A 126 -8.77 14.13 -2.75
N LEU A 127 -8.17 14.91 -3.64
CA LEU A 127 -8.91 15.83 -4.52
C LEU A 127 -9.81 15.11 -5.54
N TYR A 128 -9.69 13.79 -5.66
CA TYR A 128 -10.50 12.95 -6.54
C TYR A 128 -11.56 12.15 -5.77
N GLY A 129 -11.68 12.35 -4.45
CA GLY A 129 -12.72 11.73 -3.63
C GLY A 129 -12.36 10.35 -3.05
N TYR A 130 -11.09 9.93 -3.09
CA TYR A 130 -10.65 8.62 -2.59
C TYR A 130 -9.98 8.74 -1.23
N GLU A 131 -10.27 7.78 -0.35
CA GLU A 131 -9.75 7.72 1.03
C GLU A 131 -8.35 7.09 1.10
N TYR A 132 -7.94 6.40 0.04
CA TYR A 132 -6.70 5.65 -0.04
C TYR A 132 -5.95 5.96 -1.33
N HIS A 133 -4.63 5.89 -1.25
CA HIS A 133 -3.75 6.09 -2.39
C HIS A 133 -2.50 5.22 -2.27
N PHE A 134 -2.12 4.59 -3.38
CA PHE A 134 -0.88 3.84 -3.51
C PHE A 134 0.00 4.51 -4.56
N ASP A 135 1.09 5.14 -4.12
CA ASP A 135 2.07 5.69 -5.04
C ASP A 135 3.11 4.59 -5.35
N LEU A 136 3.12 4.08 -6.59
CA LEU A 136 3.82 2.86 -6.95
C LEU A 136 5.30 3.16 -7.27
N MET A 137 6.21 2.45 -6.60
CA MET A 137 7.65 2.62 -6.80
C MET A 137 8.07 1.96 -8.10
N ALA A 138 8.25 2.75 -9.16
CA ALA A 138 8.69 2.26 -10.46
C ALA A 138 9.25 3.38 -11.35
N GLN A 139 10.18 3.01 -12.21
CA GLN A 139 10.71 3.93 -13.23
C GLN A 139 9.79 4.05 -14.45
N ASN A 140 8.97 3.03 -14.71
CA ASN A 140 8.03 2.97 -15.84
C ASN A 140 6.63 2.56 -15.33
N GLU A 141 5.61 2.71 -16.17
CA GLU A 141 4.27 2.22 -15.87
C GLU A 141 4.27 0.71 -15.61
N ILE A 142 3.47 0.29 -14.62
CA ILE A 142 3.37 -1.12 -14.23
C ILE A 142 2.19 -1.80 -14.93
N PHE A 143 1.02 -1.18 -14.86
CA PHE A 143 -0.26 -1.74 -15.32
C PHE A 143 -1.28 -0.65 -15.73
N GLY A 144 -0.75 0.47 -16.24
CA GLY A 144 -1.51 1.64 -16.65
C GLY A 144 -0.97 2.94 -16.05
N ASP A 145 -1.62 4.04 -16.42
CA ASP A 145 -1.28 5.41 -16.02
C ASP A 145 -2.32 5.96 -15.04
N ASN A 146 -1.88 6.14 -13.79
CA ASN A 146 -2.67 6.59 -12.65
C ASN A 146 -4.01 5.87 -12.53
N VAL A 147 -3.96 4.55 -12.48
CA VAL A 147 -5.14 3.66 -12.48
C VAL A 147 -5.92 3.81 -11.17
N VAL A 148 -7.25 3.93 -11.27
CA VAL A 148 -8.15 3.70 -10.13
C VAL A 148 -8.31 2.20 -9.93
N VAL A 149 -8.11 1.75 -8.70
CA VAL A 149 -8.10 0.32 -8.37
C VAL A 149 -9.15 -0.01 -7.31
N ASN A 150 -9.71 -1.20 -7.43
CA ASN A 150 -10.26 -1.92 -6.29
C ASN A 150 -9.10 -2.58 -5.56
N PHE A 151 -9.04 -2.47 -4.24
CA PHE A 151 -7.98 -3.10 -3.46
C PHE A 151 -8.52 -3.94 -2.31
N GLN A 152 -7.74 -4.92 -1.92
CA GLN A 152 -7.98 -5.72 -0.72
C GLN A 152 -6.66 -6.17 -0.10
N SER A 153 -6.60 -6.21 1.22
CA SER A 153 -5.48 -6.79 1.96
C SER A 153 -5.39 -8.29 1.68
N VAL A 154 -4.18 -8.77 1.42
CA VAL A 154 -3.90 -10.17 1.11
C VAL A 154 -2.61 -10.62 1.81
N PRO A 155 -2.42 -11.94 2.02
CA PRO A 155 -1.11 -12.46 2.41
C PRO A 155 -0.05 -12.05 1.39
N CYS A 156 1.10 -11.59 1.88
CA CYS A 156 2.22 -11.27 1.01
C CYS A 156 2.72 -12.52 0.27
N PRO A 157 3.11 -12.41 -1.01
CA PRO A 157 3.80 -13.48 -1.73
C PRO A 157 5.06 -13.90 -0.98
N GLY A 158 5.45 -15.18 -1.06
CA GLY A 158 6.61 -15.70 -0.32
C GLY A 158 7.91 -14.92 -0.61
N ALA A 159 8.06 -14.38 -1.81
CA ALA A 159 9.19 -13.54 -2.20
C ALA A 159 9.25 -12.19 -1.45
N ALA A 160 8.11 -11.68 -0.96
CA ALA A 160 7.98 -10.43 -0.23
C ALA A 160 8.13 -10.62 1.30
N VAL A 161 7.66 -11.76 1.84
CA VAL A 161 7.67 -12.04 3.30
C VAL A 161 9.08 -11.94 3.92
N GLN A 162 10.13 -12.22 3.15
CA GLN A 162 11.52 -12.18 3.60
C GLN A 162 12.19 -10.80 3.45
N LYS A 163 11.44 -9.76 3.07
CA LYS A 163 12.00 -8.47 2.62
C LYS A 163 11.83 -7.32 3.60
N ILE A 164 10.99 -7.49 4.61
CA ILE A 164 10.85 -6.52 5.70
C ILE A 164 11.48 -7.07 6.97
N VAL A 165 12.24 -6.21 7.63
CA VAL A 165 13.08 -6.50 8.79
C VAL A 165 12.62 -5.66 9.96
#